data_AF-A0A371KX46-F1
#
_entry.id   AF-A0A371KX46-F1
#
_cell.length_a   1.000
_cell.length_b   1.000
_cell.length_c   1.000
_cell.angle_alpha   90.00
_cell.angle_beta   90.00
_cell.angle_gamma   90.00
#
_symmetry.space_group_name_H-M   'P 1'
#
loop_
_entity.id
_entity.type
_entity.pdbx_description
1 polymer ?
#
loop_
_entity_poly.entity_id
_entity_poly.type
_entity_poly.pdbx_seq_one_letter_code
_entity_poly.pdbx_strand_id
1 'polypeptide(L)'
;ENFKFFAQYGNFKDLTKYKDGDISYNPEVPSYSAKYQLTNDDYNVKQLRKRYNIPTNKAPKFLLKGTGNLKGSSVGYKDIEFTFVEKKGENIYFSDSLHLEPSEDK
;
A
#
# COMPACT_ATOMS: atom_id res chain seq x y z
N GLU A 1 -5.65 17.55 -15.89
CA GLU A 1 -6.72 16.58 -16.22
C GLU A 1 -6.25 15.14 -16.44
N ASN A 2 -4.97 14.86 -16.74
CA ASN A 2 -4.49 13.48 -16.98
C ASN A 2 -4.17 12.64 -15.71
N PHE A 3 -4.36 13.20 -14.52
CA PHE A 3 -4.08 12.51 -13.26
C PHE A 3 -5.10 11.39 -13.03
N LYS A 4 -4.63 10.26 -12.49
CA LYS A 4 -5.49 9.16 -12.04
C LYS A 4 -5.04 8.71 -10.66
N PHE A 5 -5.99 8.55 -9.74
CA PHE A 5 -5.78 7.89 -8.45
C PHE A 5 -5.42 6.42 -8.67
N PHE A 6 -4.66 5.83 -7.74
CA PHE A 6 -4.27 4.43 -7.86
C PHE A 6 -5.48 3.49 -7.83
N ALA A 7 -6.50 3.79 -7.03
CA ALA A 7 -7.78 3.09 -7.04
C ALA A 7 -8.44 2.99 -8.45
N GLN A 8 -8.10 3.88 -9.39
CA GLN A 8 -8.65 3.87 -10.76
C GLN A 8 -7.89 2.95 -11.72
N TYR A 9 -6.74 2.40 -11.35
CA TYR A 9 -5.94 1.54 -12.23
C TYR A 9 -5.18 0.39 -11.54
N GLY A 10 -5.09 0.39 -10.21
CA GLY A 10 -4.50 -0.68 -9.43
C GLY A 10 -5.36 -1.94 -9.46
N ASN A 11 -4.72 -3.09 -9.47
CA ASN A 11 -5.39 -4.39 -9.43
C ASN A 11 -4.58 -5.37 -8.58
N PHE A 12 -5.17 -5.86 -7.51
CA PHE A 12 -4.53 -6.78 -6.58
C PHE A 12 -4.97 -8.22 -6.82
N LYS A 13 -4.05 -9.15 -6.55
CA LYS A 13 -4.40 -10.56 -6.40
C LYS A 13 -5.01 -10.77 -5.02
N ASP A 14 -5.67 -11.90 -4.82
CA ASP A 14 -6.04 -12.34 -3.47
C ASP A 14 -4.81 -12.34 -2.56
N LEU A 15 -4.96 -11.88 -1.31
CA LEU A 15 -3.84 -11.75 -0.38
C LEU A 15 -3.09 -13.07 -0.16
N THR A 16 -3.80 -14.20 -0.26
CA THR A 16 -3.24 -15.56 -0.15
C THR A 16 -2.31 -15.95 -1.30
N LYS A 17 -2.32 -15.20 -2.41
CA LYS A 17 -1.44 -15.43 -3.57
C LYS A 17 -0.10 -14.72 -3.44
N TYR A 18 0.05 -13.81 -2.48
CA TYR A 18 1.35 -13.24 -2.14
C TYR A 18 2.09 -14.20 -1.20
N LYS A 19 3.32 -14.56 -1.58
CA LYS A 19 4.15 -15.50 -0.82
C LYS A 19 5.03 -14.76 0.18
N ASP A 20 5.41 -15.45 1.24
CA ASP A 20 6.44 -15.00 2.20
C ASP A 20 6.11 -13.64 2.83
N GLY A 21 4.85 -13.45 3.19
CA GLY A 21 4.38 -12.23 3.86
C GLY A 21 4.88 -12.15 5.30
N ASP A 22 5.44 -11.00 5.67
CA ASP A 22 5.73 -10.63 7.05
C ASP A 22 4.49 -9.95 7.64
N ILE A 23 3.82 -10.62 8.57
CA ILE A 23 2.55 -10.19 9.16
C ILE A 23 2.80 -9.78 10.61
N SER A 24 2.41 -8.56 10.95
CA SER A 24 2.58 -8.01 12.30
C SER A 24 1.26 -7.55 12.88
N TYR A 25 1.08 -7.74 14.19
CA TYR A 25 -0.03 -7.16 14.95
C TYR A 25 0.49 -6.57 16.27
N ASN A 26 0.16 -5.30 16.52
CA ASN A 26 0.42 -4.62 17.78
C ASN A 26 -0.91 -4.30 18.48
N PRO A 27 -1.27 -5.03 19.54
CA PRO A 27 -2.52 -4.81 20.27
C PRO A 27 -2.55 -3.53 21.13
N GLU A 28 -1.39 -2.94 21.47
CA GLU A 28 -1.34 -1.71 22.27
C GLU A 28 -1.74 -0.47 21.45
N VAL A 29 -1.43 -0.49 20.15
CA VAL A 29 -1.78 0.58 19.17
C VAL A 29 -2.99 0.18 18.31
N PRO A 30 -3.70 -0.90 18.66
CA PRO A 30 -4.37 -1.82 17.71
C PRO A 30 -4.01 -1.59 16.23
N SER A 31 -2.78 -1.93 15.85
CA SER A 31 -2.31 -1.81 14.46
C SER A 31 -1.90 -3.16 13.89
N TYR A 32 -2.08 -3.32 12.58
CA TYR A 32 -1.71 -4.52 11.85
C TYR A 32 -1.02 -4.13 10.55
N SER A 33 -0.09 -4.97 10.11
CA SER A 33 0.56 -4.80 8.82
C SER A 33 0.87 -6.12 8.16
N ALA A 34 0.95 -6.11 6.83
CA ALA A 34 1.42 -7.21 6.03
C ALA A 34 2.37 -6.69 4.95
N LYS A 35 3.61 -7.20 4.96
CA LYS A 35 4.68 -6.78 4.05
C LYS A 35 5.07 -7.92 3.13
N TYR A 36 5.14 -7.65 1.83
CA TYR A 36 5.44 -8.63 0.80
C TYR A 36 6.53 -8.10 -0.14
N GLN A 37 7.49 -8.93 -0.52
CA GLN A 37 8.41 -8.57 -1.59
C GLN A 37 7.73 -8.81 -2.95
N LEU A 38 7.57 -7.75 -3.76
CA LEU A 38 7.06 -7.90 -5.12
C LEU A 38 8.18 -8.11 -6.12
N THR A 39 7.81 -8.47 -7.34
CA THR A 39 8.69 -8.49 -8.52
C THR A 39 8.38 -7.29 -9.41
N ASN A 40 9.31 -6.90 -10.29
CA ASN A 40 9.04 -5.89 -11.32
C ASN A 40 8.02 -6.35 -12.37
N ASP A 41 7.68 -7.64 -12.39
CA ASP A 41 6.66 -8.19 -13.27
C ASP A 41 5.24 -8.02 -12.76
N ASP A 42 5.09 -7.67 -11.48
CA ASP A 42 3.79 -7.38 -10.89
C ASP A 42 3.06 -6.26 -11.66
N TYR A 43 1.75 -6.45 -11.84
CA TYR A 43 0.91 -5.55 -12.62
C TYR A 43 0.96 -4.11 -12.06
N ASN A 44 0.83 -3.95 -10.75
CA ASN A 44 0.81 -2.63 -10.12
C ASN A 44 2.17 -1.95 -10.21
N VAL A 45 3.25 -2.71 -10.06
CA VAL A 45 4.62 -2.20 -10.24
C VAL A 45 4.83 -1.68 -11.66
N LYS A 46 4.34 -2.41 -12.68
CA LYS A 46 4.36 -1.96 -14.09
C LYS A 46 3.52 -0.70 -14.30
N GLN A 47 2.32 -0.61 -13.70
CA GLN A 47 1.47 0.58 -13.82
C GLN A 47 2.13 1.83 -13.19
N LEU A 48 2.78 1.69 -12.04
CA LEU A 48 3.51 2.77 -11.38
C LEU A 48 4.69 3.26 -12.24
N ARG A 49 5.52 2.34 -12.73
CA ARG A 49 6.67 2.68 -13.60
C ARG A 49 6.26 3.30 -14.94
N LYS A 50 5.06 2.99 -15.45
CA LYS A 50 4.52 3.63 -16.66
C LYS A 50 4.07 5.08 -16.42
N ARG A 51 3.67 5.42 -15.20
CA ARG A 51 3.11 6.75 -14.85
C ARG A 51 4.13 7.69 -14.23
N TYR A 52 5.12 7.14 -13.53
CA TYR A 52 6.10 7.89 -12.78
C TYR A 52 7.50 7.49 -13.22
N ASN A 53 8.39 8.49 -13.38
CA ASN A 53 9.81 8.24 -13.59
C ASN A 53 10.47 7.82 -12.27
N ILE A 54 10.42 6.53 -11.95
CA ILE A 54 10.96 5.95 -10.72
C ILE A 54 12.46 5.65 -10.95
N PRO A 55 13.41 6.40 -10.33
CA PRO A 55 14.84 6.36 -10.67
C PRO A 55 15.57 5.18 -10.01
N THR A 56 14.99 3.99 -10.06
CA THR A 56 15.56 2.75 -9.54
C THR A 56 14.94 1.56 -10.24
N ASN A 57 15.73 0.52 -10.52
CA ASN A 57 15.26 -0.74 -11.09
C ASN A 57 14.84 -1.78 -10.03
N LYS A 58 15.00 -1.46 -8.73
CA LYS A 58 14.65 -2.38 -7.64
C LYS A 58 13.15 -2.68 -7.61
N ALA A 59 12.79 -3.93 -7.35
CA ALA A 59 11.40 -4.29 -7.15
C ALA A 59 10.95 -3.82 -5.74
N PRO A 60 9.76 -3.23 -5.61
CA PRO A 60 9.32 -2.67 -4.35
C PRO A 60 8.88 -3.74 -3.36
N LYS A 61 8.89 -3.38 -2.08
CA LYS A 61 8.10 -4.07 -1.05
C LYS A 61 6.70 -3.47 -1.06
N PHE A 62 5.68 -4.33 -1.04
CA PHE A 62 4.29 -3.93 -0.86
C PHE A 62 3.93 -4.06 0.61
N LEU A 63 3.33 -3.02 1.16
CA LEU A 63 3.01 -2.92 2.57
C LEU A 63 1.57 -2.49 2.72
N LEU A 64 0.78 -3.35 3.35
CA LEU A 64 -0.58 -3.06 3.81
C LEU A 64 -0.48 -2.67 5.28
N LYS A 65 -1.05 -1.52 5.65
CA LYS A 65 -1.15 -1.08 7.05
C LYS A 65 -2.60 -0.82 7.39
N GLY A 66 -2.99 -1.17 8.59
CA GLY A 66 -4.25 -0.71 9.14
C GLY A 66 -4.21 -0.52 10.64
N THR A 67 -5.18 0.25 11.12
CA THR A 67 -5.38 0.55 12.54
C THR A 67 -6.83 0.28 12.94
N GLY A 68 -7.07 0.14 14.23
CA GLY A 68 -8.39 -0.12 14.78
C GLY A 68 -8.74 -1.60 14.85
N ASN A 69 -10.03 -1.89 15.08
CA ASN A 69 -10.49 -3.27 15.27
C ASN A 69 -10.33 -4.09 13.99
N LEU A 70 -9.56 -5.18 14.05
CA LEU A 70 -9.35 -6.16 12.97
C LEU A 70 -10.66 -6.72 12.40
N LYS A 71 -11.70 -6.88 13.24
CA LYS A 71 -13.03 -7.35 12.82
C LYS A 71 -13.82 -6.28 12.04
N GLY A 72 -13.30 -5.06 11.93
CA GLY A 72 -13.91 -3.92 11.26
C GLY A 72 -14.73 -3.08 12.23
N SER A 73 -14.24 -1.86 12.48
CA SER A 73 -15.09 -0.72 12.86
C SER A 73 -15.28 0.15 11.62
N SER A 74 -16.41 0.84 11.50
CA SER A 74 -16.68 1.82 10.42
C SER A 74 -15.64 2.94 10.34
N VAL A 75 -14.80 3.08 11.36
CA VAL A 75 -13.70 4.02 11.50
C VAL A 75 -12.41 3.20 11.59
N GLY A 76 -11.61 3.18 10.53
CA GLY A 76 -10.35 2.45 10.49
C GLY A 76 -9.60 2.75 9.19
N TYR A 77 -8.33 3.09 9.29
CA TYR A 77 -7.51 3.44 8.14
C TYR A 77 -6.92 2.18 7.51
N LYS A 78 -7.02 2.06 6.19
CA LYS A 78 -6.32 1.06 5.40
C LYS A 78 -5.46 1.76 4.35
N ASP A 79 -4.15 1.67 4.55
CA ASP A 79 -3.16 2.31 3.70
C ASP A 79 -2.35 1.24 2.97
N ILE A 80 -1.95 1.56 1.75
CA ILE A 80 -0.99 0.78 0.98
C ILE A 80 0.25 1.59 0.68
N GLU A 81 1.39 0.91 0.63
CA GLU A 81 2.66 1.51 0.25
C GLU A 81 3.47 0.54 -0.63
N PHE A 82 4.08 1.08 -1.69
CA PHE A 82 5.08 0.41 -2.52
C PHE A 82 6.43 1.08 -2.28
N THR A 83 7.28 0.45 -1.48
CA THR A 83 8.59 0.97 -1.08
C THR A 83 9.67 0.42 -2.02
N PHE A 84 10.22 1.26 -2.90
CA PHE A 84 11.28 0.86 -3.86
C PHE A 84 12.68 0.98 -3.24
N VAL A 85 12.90 2.03 -2.46
CA VAL A 85 14.15 2.28 -1.73
C VAL A 85 13.80 2.84 -0.36
N GLU A 86 14.40 2.29 0.68
CA GLU A 86 14.31 2.76 2.06
C GLU A 86 15.69 2.64 2.69
N LYS A 87 16.43 3.77 2.77
CA LYS A 87 17.73 3.86 3.42
C LYS A 87 17.99 5.30 3.88
N LYS A 88 18.97 5.49 4.76
CA LYS A 88 19.36 6.82 5.23
C LYS A 88 19.75 7.71 4.03
N GLY A 89 19.03 8.81 3.86
CA GLY A 89 19.27 9.80 2.79
C GLY A 89 18.61 9.50 1.44
N GLU A 90 17.90 8.38 1.27
CA GLU A 90 17.17 8.07 0.04
C GLU A 90 15.92 7.23 0.33
N ASN A 91 14.74 7.78 0.05
CA ASN A 91 13.46 7.10 0.19
C ASN A 91 12.66 7.29 -1.10
N ILE A 92 12.27 6.19 -1.74
CA ILE A 92 11.44 6.19 -2.95
C ILE A 92 10.28 5.26 -2.68
N TYR A 93 9.09 5.81 -2.53
CA TYR A 93 7.88 5.04 -2.28
C TYR A 93 6.67 5.69 -2.95
N PHE A 94 5.63 4.89 -3.14
CA PHE A 94 4.30 5.31 -3.53
C PHE A 94 3.32 4.89 -2.45
N SER A 95 2.41 5.76 -2.02
CA SER A 95 1.36 5.45 -1.05
C SER A 95 -0.01 5.84 -1.58
N ASP A 96 -1.03 5.07 -1.21
CA ASP A 96 -2.43 5.35 -1.53
C ASP A 96 -3.32 4.87 -0.39
N SER A 97 -4.47 5.51 -0.25
CA SER A 97 -5.41 5.22 0.81
C SER A 97 -6.82 5.64 0.40
N LEU A 98 -7.83 4.85 0.79
CA LEU A 98 -9.22 5.14 0.51
C LEU A 98 -10.04 4.88 1.77
N HIS A 99 -10.50 5.95 2.40
CA HIS A 99 -11.25 5.90 3.65
C HIS A 99 -12.65 6.46 3.43
N LEU A 100 -13.63 5.82 4.05
CA LEU A 100 -14.99 6.36 4.15
C LEU A 100 -15.08 7.14 5.45
N GLU A 101 -15.24 8.45 5.35
CA GLU A 101 -15.42 9.34 6.49
C GLU A 101 -16.86 9.85 6.55
N PRO A 102 -17.37 10.18 7.76
CA PRO A 102 -18.65 10.88 7.88
C PRO A 102 -18.66 12.15 7.04
N SER A 103 -19.79 12.44 6.41
CA SER A 103 -19.97 13.75 5.78
C SER A 103 -20.00 14.82 6.86
N GLU A 104 -19.42 15.99 6.57
CA GLU A 104 -19.56 17.15 7.45
C GLU A 104 -21.06 17.48 7.62
N ASP A 105 -21.45 17.74 8.87
CA ASP A 105 -22.76 18.35 9.13
C ASP A 105 -22.79 19.73 8.43
N LYS A 106 -23.88 20.01 7.71
CA LYS A 106 -24.07 21.28 7.00
C LYS A 106 -24.22 22.48 7.93
#